data_AF-A0A0Q9IZ20-F1
#
_entry.id   AF-A0A0Q9IZ20-F1
#
_cell.length_a   1.000
_cell.length_b   1.000
_cell.length_c   1.000
_cell.angle_alpha   90.00
_cell.angle_beta   90.00
_cell.angle_gamma   90.00
#
_symmetry.space_group_name_H-M   'P 1'
#
loop_
_entity.id
_entity.type
_entity.pdbx_description
1 polymer ?
#
loop_
_entity_poly.entity_id
_entity_poly.type
_entity_poly.pdbx_seq_one_letter_code
_entity_poly.pdbx_strand_id
1 'polypeptide(L)'
;MIHEIAIAQGSDAPASSVGLWALIIPAVIAAVFGAMTGWISAYLRVKAENFATKQEFEDALHRLAENTRIVGEENARIARRTALDSELREAVRQFSVAAGASIHSMAWLMWDCVQRMRMNKEMVTAYDQEAHRLFPAIVSQLAVIAMLDRDVHDRLSPFADEIFHVDLGLSNAIVAEEQNPGSQAEAFRASYRAATDLELRFRHGIADLFPDGALDPERAASPED
;
A
#
# COMPACT_ATOMS: atom_id res chain seq x y z
N MET A 1 96.26 12.35 47.91
CA MET A 1 96.06 13.67 47.28
C MET A 1 94.57 14.02 47.42
N ILE A 2 94.00 14.05 48.63
CA ILE A 2 93.97 15.13 49.64
C ILE A 2 93.81 16.52 49.01
N HIS A 3 92.57 16.99 48.94
CA HIS A 3 92.25 18.41 48.92
C HIS A 3 91.12 18.66 49.94
N GLU A 4 91.50 19.26 51.06
CA GLU A 4 90.61 19.95 52.00
C GLU A 4 89.85 21.06 51.27
N ILE A 5 88.53 21.13 51.45
CA ILE A 5 87.74 22.34 51.20
C ILE A 5 87.07 22.71 52.52
N ALA A 6 87.44 23.90 52.98
CA ALA A 6 87.06 24.52 54.23
C ALA A 6 85.55 24.78 54.31
N ILE A 7 84.97 24.41 55.44
CA ILE A 7 83.62 24.80 55.86
C ILE A 7 83.73 26.17 56.54
N ALA A 8 83.25 27.21 55.87
CA ALA A 8 83.08 28.54 56.44
C ALA A 8 81.74 28.61 57.18
N GLN A 9 81.80 28.62 58.52
CA GLN A 9 80.69 29.02 59.37
C GLN A 9 80.60 30.56 59.38
N GLY A 10 79.57 31.10 58.73
CA GLY A 10 79.13 32.48 58.89
C GLY A 10 77.75 32.50 59.52
N SER A 11 77.69 32.82 60.81
CA SER A 11 76.47 33.27 61.48
C SER A 11 76.10 34.64 60.93
N ASP A 12 74.80 34.86 60.71
CA ASP A 12 74.05 36.07 61.11
C ASP A 12 72.69 36.01 60.39
N ALA A 13 71.73 35.39 61.06
CA ALA A 13 70.34 35.38 60.64
C ALA A 13 69.63 36.65 61.16
N PRO A 14 69.16 37.56 60.28
CA PRO A 14 68.39 38.71 60.73
C PRO A 14 66.99 38.26 61.19
N ALA A 15 66.75 38.42 62.48
CA ALA A 15 65.45 38.28 63.11
C ALA A 15 64.54 39.46 62.72
N SER A 16 63.68 39.29 61.69
CA SER A 16 62.37 39.99 61.57
C SER A 16 61.53 39.59 60.33
N SER A 17 61.64 38.38 59.77
CA SER A 17 60.81 37.97 58.61
C SER A 17 59.59 37.09 58.96
N VAL A 18 59.50 36.59 60.20
CA VAL A 18 58.48 35.61 60.62
C VAL A 18 57.04 36.18 60.56
N GLY A 19 56.87 37.49 60.71
CA GLY A 19 55.55 38.14 60.64
C GLY A 19 54.99 38.32 59.22
N LEU A 20 55.85 38.41 58.19
CA LEU A 20 55.41 38.62 56.81
C LEU A 20 54.93 37.32 56.16
N TRP A 21 55.61 36.20 56.47
CA TRP A 21 55.24 34.87 55.97
C TRP A 21 53.91 34.35 56.56
N ALA A 22 53.55 34.76 57.78
CA ALA A 22 52.29 34.39 58.42
C ALA A 22 51.04 34.96 57.73
N LEU A 23 51.17 36.05 56.96
CA LEU A 23 50.07 36.65 56.18
C LEU A 23 50.10 36.26 54.70
N ILE A 24 51.29 36.03 54.13
CA ILE A 24 51.45 35.67 52.71
C ILE A 24 51.00 34.22 52.46
N ILE A 25 51.32 33.29 53.36
CA ILE A 25 50.99 31.86 53.15
C ILE A 25 49.47 31.63 53.09
N PRO A 26 48.63 32.16 54.01
CA PRO A 26 47.17 32.01 53.91
C PRO A 26 46.58 32.68 52.66
N ALA A 27 47.11 33.84 52.26
CA ALA A 27 46.63 34.57 51.09
C ALA A 27 46.94 33.83 49.78
N VAL A 28 48.14 33.26 49.65
CA VAL A 28 48.53 32.43 48.49
C VAL A 28 47.73 31.14 48.47
N ILE A 29 47.53 30.48 49.61
CA ILE A 29 46.68 29.28 49.71
C ILE A 29 45.23 29.61 49.29
N ALA A 30 44.65 30.70 49.81
CA ALA A 30 43.30 31.12 49.45
C ALA A 30 43.16 31.46 47.95
N ALA A 31 44.16 32.12 47.35
CA ALA A 31 44.18 32.43 45.92
C ALA A 31 44.26 31.16 45.06
N VAL A 32 45.06 30.17 45.46
CA VAL A 32 45.18 28.87 44.77
C VAL A 32 43.87 28.08 44.87
N PHE A 33 43.22 28.05 46.05
CA PHE A 33 41.91 27.41 46.21
C PHE A 33 40.81 28.12 45.41
N GLY A 34 40.81 29.45 45.36
CA GLY A 34 39.89 30.23 44.52
C GLY A 34 40.05 29.95 43.01
N ALA A 35 41.29 29.92 42.52
CA ALA A 35 41.56 29.61 41.12
C ALA A 35 41.21 28.15 40.76
N MET A 36 41.50 27.20 41.65
CA MET A 36 41.21 25.79 41.44
C MET A 36 39.70 25.50 41.46
N THR A 37 38.95 26.14 42.35
CA THR A 37 37.47 26.04 42.37
C THR A 37 36.85 26.63 41.11
N GLY A 38 37.37 27.76 40.59
CA GLY A 38 36.93 28.34 39.33
C GLY A 38 37.20 27.42 38.12
N TRP A 39 38.39 26.82 38.04
CA TRP A 39 38.74 25.88 36.97
C TRP A 39 37.90 24.59 37.02
N ILE A 40 37.70 24.02 38.21
CA ILE A 40 36.82 22.86 38.40
C ILE A 40 35.38 23.20 38.02
N SER A 41 34.87 24.36 38.41
CA SER A 41 33.51 24.78 38.04
C SER A 41 33.34 24.98 36.53
N ALA A 42 34.33 25.58 35.85
CA ALA A 42 34.29 25.74 34.40
C ALA A 42 34.38 24.38 33.67
N TYR A 43 35.25 23.49 34.14
CA TYR A 43 35.38 22.12 33.63
C TYR A 43 34.08 21.31 33.82
N LEU A 44 33.47 21.38 35.01
CA LEU A 44 32.19 20.73 35.29
C LEU A 44 31.06 21.30 34.44
N ARG A 45 31.05 22.61 34.17
CA ARG A 45 30.05 23.25 33.30
C ARG A 45 30.16 22.77 31.86
N VAL A 46 31.36 22.75 31.28
CA VAL A 46 31.60 22.22 29.93
C VAL A 46 31.25 20.73 29.86
N LYS A 47 31.58 19.95 30.89
CA LYS A 47 31.27 18.52 30.93
C LYS A 47 29.76 18.27 31.07
N ALA A 48 29.07 19.07 31.88
CA ALA A 48 27.62 19.00 32.04
C ALA A 48 26.88 19.41 30.75
N GLU A 49 27.35 20.46 30.06
CA GLU A 49 26.84 20.87 28.75
C GLU A 49 27.02 19.74 27.73
N ASN A 50 28.22 19.14 27.63
CA ASN A 50 28.47 18.00 26.73
C ASN A 50 27.63 16.74 27.08
N PHE A 51 27.34 16.48 28.35
CA PHE A 51 26.47 15.38 28.76
C PHE A 51 25.01 15.64 28.37
N ALA A 52 24.52 16.88 28.53
CA ALA A 52 23.20 17.28 28.07
C ALA A 52 23.09 17.11 26.54
N THR A 53 24.13 17.51 25.79
CA THR A 53 24.15 17.32 24.32
C THR A 53 24.16 15.84 23.92
N LYS A 54 24.84 14.97 24.67
CA LYS A 54 24.86 13.53 24.40
C LYS A 54 23.49 12.89 24.64
N GLN A 55 22.83 13.25 25.73
CA GLN A 55 21.51 12.73 26.06
C GLN A 55 20.46 13.22 25.04
N GLU A 56 20.50 14.50 24.68
CA GLU A 56 19.64 15.05 23.62
C GLU A 56 19.86 14.36 22.27
N PHE A 57 21.12 14.01 21.94
CA PHE A 57 21.43 13.25 20.74
C PHE A 57 20.91 11.80 20.80
N GLU A 58 21.06 11.11 21.93
CA GLU A 58 20.51 9.77 22.13
C GLU A 58 18.97 9.79 22.02
N ASP A 59 18.32 10.77 22.64
CA ASP A 59 16.87 11.00 22.53
C ASP A 59 16.46 11.30 21.07
N ALA A 60 17.25 12.09 20.33
CA ALA A 60 17.00 12.37 18.92
C ALA A 60 17.16 11.11 18.05
N LEU A 61 18.17 10.27 18.30
CA LEU A 61 18.35 8.99 17.62
C LEU A 61 17.20 8.03 17.92
N HIS A 62 16.74 7.96 19.17
CA HIS A 62 15.58 7.17 19.55
C HIS A 62 14.31 7.64 18.85
N ARG A 63 14.07 8.96 18.79
CA ARG A 63 12.95 9.54 18.04
C ARG A 63 13.05 9.26 16.55
N LEU A 64 14.25 9.34 15.96
CA LEU A 64 14.46 9.03 14.55
C LEU A 64 14.20 7.55 14.24
N ALA A 65 14.69 6.64 15.09
CA ALA A 65 14.44 5.20 14.97
C ALA A 65 12.94 4.90 15.05
N GLU A 66 12.24 5.52 16.00
CA GLU A 66 10.79 5.33 16.16
C GLU A 66 10.00 5.91 14.98
N ASN A 67 10.32 7.12 14.52
CA ASN A 67 9.70 7.70 13.33
C ASN A 67 9.95 6.84 12.07
N THR A 68 11.15 6.29 11.92
CA THR A 68 11.48 5.39 10.80
C THR A 68 10.65 4.12 10.84
N ARG A 69 10.42 3.56 12.04
CA ARG A 69 9.55 2.40 12.25
C ARG A 69 8.11 2.70 11.88
N ILE A 70 7.55 3.80 12.38
CA ILE A 70 6.17 4.22 12.10
C ILE A 70 5.96 4.45 10.60
N VAL A 71 6.87 5.17 9.94
CA VAL A 71 6.80 5.42 8.49
C VAL A 71 6.95 4.11 7.71
N GLY A 72 7.81 3.20 8.16
CA GLY A 72 7.97 1.87 7.56
C GLY A 72 6.68 1.04 7.62
N GLU A 73 6.01 1.01 8.77
CA GLU A 73 4.74 0.32 8.97
C GLU A 73 3.62 0.94 8.12
N GLU A 74 3.55 2.26 8.07
CA GLU A 74 2.57 2.99 7.23
C GLU A 74 2.78 2.71 5.74
N ASN A 75 4.02 2.79 5.26
CA ASN A 75 4.36 2.49 3.88
C ASN A 75 4.03 1.03 3.50
N ALA A 76 4.28 0.08 4.40
CA ALA A 76 3.92 -1.31 4.19
C ALA A 76 2.40 -1.51 4.11
N ARG A 77 1.63 -0.79 4.93
CA ARG A 77 0.17 -0.78 4.91
C ARG A 77 -0.37 -0.21 3.60
N ILE A 78 0.15 0.93 3.16
CA ILE A 78 -0.22 1.57 1.89
C ILE A 78 0.10 0.64 0.72
N ALA A 79 1.32 0.10 0.66
CA ALA A 79 1.73 -0.81 -0.41
C ALA A 79 0.84 -2.05 -0.50
N ARG A 80 0.45 -2.64 0.64
CA ARG A 80 -0.46 -3.77 0.67
C ARG A 80 -1.85 -3.40 0.15
N ARG A 81 -2.39 -2.24 0.53
CA ARG A 81 -3.68 -1.77 0.05
C ARG A 81 -3.65 -1.54 -1.46
N THR A 82 -2.63 -0.85 -1.97
CA THR A 82 -2.44 -0.61 -3.40
C THR A 82 -2.35 -1.91 -4.19
N ALA A 83 -1.66 -2.93 -3.65
CA ALA A 83 -1.57 -4.25 -4.29
C ALA A 83 -2.94 -4.93 -4.39
N LEU A 84 -3.70 -4.97 -3.29
CA LEU A 84 -5.06 -5.55 -3.29
C LEU A 84 -6.01 -4.80 -4.23
N ASP A 85 -5.96 -3.47 -4.24
CA ASP A 85 -6.79 -2.65 -5.14
C ASP A 85 -6.44 -2.92 -6.62
N SER A 86 -5.16 -3.13 -6.93
CA SER A 86 -4.71 -3.51 -8.28
C SER A 86 -5.19 -4.91 -8.67
N GLU A 87 -5.09 -5.88 -7.76
CA GLU A 87 -5.59 -7.25 -8.00
C GLU A 87 -7.10 -7.27 -8.21
N LEU A 88 -7.85 -6.48 -7.43
CA LEU A 88 -9.30 -6.35 -7.57
C LEU A 88 -9.69 -5.78 -8.94
N ARG A 89 -9.03 -4.70 -9.37
CA ARG A 89 -9.26 -4.10 -10.69
C ARG A 89 -8.99 -5.09 -11.82
N GLU A 90 -7.91 -5.86 -11.70
CA GLU A 90 -7.56 -6.86 -12.69
C GLU A 90 -8.61 -7.99 -12.73
N ALA A 91 -9.07 -8.47 -11.58
CA ALA A 91 -10.13 -9.48 -11.52
C ALA A 91 -11.45 -8.97 -12.12
N VAL A 92 -11.85 -7.73 -11.81
CA VAL A 92 -13.04 -7.08 -12.40
C VAL A 92 -12.89 -6.91 -13.92
N ARG A 93 -11.69 -6.55 -14.39
CA ARG A 93 -11.40 -6.45 -15.83
C ARG A 93 -11.54 -7.81 -16.52
N GLN A 94 -10.98 -8.88 -15.95
CA GLN A 94 -11.07 -10.23 -16.50
C GLN A 94 -12.51 -10.75 -16.50
N PHE A 95 -13.26 -10.53 -15.42
CA PHE A 95 -14.70 -10.79 -15.37
C PHE A 95 -15.43 -10.05 -16.49
N SER A 96 -15.15 -8.76 -16.65
CA SER A 96 -15.81 -7.91 -17.65
C SER A 96 -15.59 -8.38 -19.08
N VAL A 97 -14.36 -8.79 -19.39
CA VAL A 97 -14.00 -9.36 -20.70
C VAL A 97 -14.75 -10.69 -20.93
N ALA A 98 -14.77 -11.58 -19.95
CA ALA A 98 -15.42 -12.88 -20.08
C ALA A 98 -16.95 -12.75 -20.22
N ALA A 99 -17.57 -11.92 -19.38
CA ALA A 99 -18.99 -11.61 -19.40
C ALA A 99 -19.40 -10.95 -20.72
N GLY A 100 -18.68 -9.90 -21.16
CA GLY A 100 -18.96 -9.22 -22.43
C GLY A 100 -18.83 -10.15 -23.64
N ALA A 101 -17.79 -11.00 -23.67
CA ALA A 101 -17.63 -12.00 -24.73
C ALA A 101 -18.76 -13.02 -24.74
N SER A 102 -19.24 -13.46 -23.57
CA SER A 102 -20.35 -14.40 -23.46
C SER A 102 -21.66 -13.79 -23.98
N ILE A 103 -21.99 -12.57 -23.54
CA ILE A 103 -23.17 -11.84 -23.99
C ILE A 103 -23.13 -11.64 -25.51
N HIS A 104 -21.97 -11.26 -26.04
CA HIS A 104 -21.79 -11.07 -27.47
C HIS A 104 -21.95 -12.37 -28.27
N SER A 105 -21.35 -13.47 -27.82
CA SER A 105 -21.47 -14.78 -28.47
C SER A 105 -22.93 -15.25 -28.54
N MET A 106 -23.67 -15.10 -27.43
CA MET A 106 -25.11 -15.37 -27.37
C MET A 106 -25.89 -14.50 -28.37
N ALA A 107 -25.69 -13.19 -28.33
CA ALA A 107 -26.37 -12.25 -29.23
C ALA A 107 -26.06 -12.54 -30.70
N TRP A 108 -24.81 -12.90 -31.02
CA TRP A 108 -24.37 -13.23 -32.36
C TRP A 108 -25.04 -14.48 -32.90
N LEU A 109 -25.06 -15.57 -32.12
CA LEU A 109 -25.74 -16.81 -32.52
C LEU A 109 -27.22 -16.55 -32.81
N MET A 110 -27.92 -15.86 -31.90
CA MET A 110 -29.35 -15.58 -32.06
C MET A 110 -29.61 -14.69 -33.29
N TRP A 111 -28.78 -13.67 -33.49
CA TRP A 111 -28.88 -12.80 -34.66
C TRP A 111 -28.67 -13.61 -35.96
N ASP A 112 -27.64 -14.45 -36.04
CA ASP A 112 -27.32 -15.22 -37.24
C ASP A 112 -28.42 -16.26 -37.54
N CYS A 113 -28.99 -16.91 -36.50
CA CYS A 113 -30.15 -17.79 -36.64
C CYS A 113 -31.37 -17.06 -37.22
N VAL A 114 -31.66 -15.84 -36.72
CA VAL A 114 -32.77 -15.01 -37.22
C VAL A 114 -32.54 -14.55 -38.66
N GLN A 115 -31.32 -14.12 -39.02
CA GLN A 115 -31.02 -13.65 -40.37
C GLN A 115 -31.05 -14.78 -41.40
N ARG A 116 -30.52 -15.96 -41.05
CA ARG A 116 -30.47 -17.11 -41.95
C ARG A 116 -31.79 -17.88 -41.99
N MET A 117 -32.71 -17.61 -41.07
CA MET A 117 -33.97 -18.36 -40.88
C MET A 117 -33.72 -19.87 -40.72
N ARG A 118 -32.54 -20.24 -40.19
CA ARG A 118 -32.13 -21.61 -39.93
C ARG A 118 -30.98 -21.62 -38.93
N MET A 119 -30.94 -22.67 -38.12
CA MET A 119 -29.80 -23.03 -37.29
C MET A 119 -29.04 -24.19 -37.94
N ASN A 120 -27.71 -24.20 -37.83
CA ASN A 120 -26.91 -25.37 -38.20
C ASN A 120 -26.07 -25.84 -37.01
N LYS A 121 -25.58 -27.07 -37.12
CA LYS A 121 -24.83 -27.73 -36.04
C LYS A 121 -23.49 -27.04 -35.78
N GLU A 122 -22.86 -26.51 -36.83
CA GLU A 122 -21.56 -25.83 -36.73
C GLU A 122 -21.66 -24.55 -35.89
N MET A 123 -22.75 -23.78 -36.04
CA MET A 123 -23.03 -22.58 -35.24
C MET A 123 -23.21 -22.92 -33.77
N VAL A 124 -24.01 -23.93 -33.45
CA VAL A 124 -24.23 -24.39 -32.07
C VAL A 124 -22.93 -24.93 -31.46
N THR A 125 -22.15 -25.69 -32.23
CA THR A 125 -20.86 -26.23 -31.76
C THR A 125 -19.85 -25.13 -31.46
N ALA A 126 -19.77 -24.09 -32.31
CA ALA A 126 -18.89 -22.95 -32.08
C ALA A 126 -19.29 -22.18 -30.82
N TYR A 127 -20.60 -21.92 -30.65
CA TYR A 127 -21.14 -21.30 -29.45
C TYR A 127 -20.82 -22.11 -28.18
N ASP A 128 -21.09 -23.42 -28.20
CA ASP A 128 -20.86 -24.31 -27.06
C ASP A 128 -19.39 -24.32 -26.62
N GLN A 129 -18.45 -24.30 -27.58
CA GLN A 129 -17.02 -24.19 -27.29
C GLN A 129 -16.66 -22.86 -26.64
N GLU A 130 -17.26 -21.76 -27.07
CA GLU A 130 -17.06 -20.45 -26.46
C GLU A 130 -17.65 -20.38 -25.05
N ALA A 131 -18.88 -20.88 -24.85
CA ALA A 131 -19.54 -20.92 -23.55
C ALA A 131 -18.74 -21.75 -22.52
N HIS A 132 -18.29 -22.95 -22.91
CA HIS A 132 -17.43 -23.80 -22.06
C HIS A 132 -16.11 -23.15 -21.65
N ARG A 133 -15.59 -22.21 -22.46
CA ARG A 133 -14.39 -21.44 -22.12
C ARG A 133 -14.72 -20.25 -21.22
N LEU A 134 -15.81 -19.54 -21.51
CA LEU A 134 -16.13 -18.25 -20.89
C LEU A 134 -16.81 -18.40 -19.53
N PHE A 135 -17.73 -19.35 -19.34
CA PHE A 135 -18.48 -19.46 -18.08
C PHE A 135 -17.60 -19.82 -16.89
N PRO A 136 -16.64 -20.77 -17.00
CA PRO A 136 -15.69 -21.00 -15.91
C PRO A 136 -14.83 -19.76 -15.60
N ALA A 137 -14.51 -18.95 -16.61
CA ALA A 137 -13.80 -17.69 -16.41
C ALA A 137 -14.65 -16.70 -15.61
N ILE A 138 -15.94 -16.55 -15.92
CA ILE A 138 -16.87 -15.70 -15.17
C ILE A 138 -16.94 -16.14 -13.69
N VAL A 139 -17.17 -17.43 -13.44
CA VAL A 139 -17.30 -17.98 -12.08
C VAL A 139 -15.99 -17.84 -11.29
N SER A 140 -14.85 -18.17 -11.90
CA SER A 140 -13.55 -18.05 -11.21
C SER A 140 -13.20 -16.60 -10.85
N GLN A 141 -13.47 -15.65 -11.74
CA GLN A 141 -13.23 -14.24 -11.43
C GLN A 141 -14.18 -13.72 -10.35
N LEU A 142 -15.44 -14.12 -10.32
CA LEU A 142 -16.34 -13.78 -9.21
C LEU A 142 -15.84 -14.31 -7.87
N ALA A 143 -15.29 -15.52 -7.83
CA ALA A 143 -14.70 -16.07 -6.61
C ALA A 143 -13.49 -15.26 -6.13
N VAL A 144 -12.61 -14.84 -7.05
CA VAL A 144 -11.46 -13.96 -6.72
C VAL A 144 -11.96 -12.60 -6.22
N ILE A 145 -12.93 -12.00 -6.89
CA ILE A 145 -13.54 -10.73 -6.47
C ILE A 145 -14.15 -10.86 -5.07
N ALA A 146 -14.88 -11.94 -4.77
CA ALA A 146 -15.45 -12.17 -3.44
C ALA A 146 -14.38 -12.28 -2.33
N MET A 147 -13.19 -12.77 -2.66
CA MET A 147 -12.06 -12.84 -1.72
C MET A 147 -11.41 -11.47 -1.47
N LEU A 148 -11.45 -10.58 -2.46
CA LEU A 148 -10.82 -9.25 -2.40
C LEU A 148 -11.77 -8.18 -1.87
N ASP A 149 -13.00 -8.14 -2.37
CA ASP A 149 -14.03 -7.15 -2.04
C ASP A 149 -15.44 -7.74 -2.21
N ARG A 150 -16.14 -7.91 -1.09
CA ARG A 150 -17.49 -8.48 -1.05
C ARG A 150 -18.55 -7.54 -1.64
N ASP A 151 -18.39 -6.24 -1.50
CA ASP A 151 -19.37 -5.27 -2.00
C ASP A 151 -19.32 -5.22 -3.53
N VAL A 152 -18.12 -5.30 -4.11
CA VAL A 152 -17.95 -5.44 -5.57
C VAL A 152 -18.54 -6.76 -6.07
N HIS A 153 -18.30 -7.87 -5.36
CA HIS A 153 -18.91 -9.16 -5.69
C HIS A 153 -20.44 -9.07 -5.70
N ASP A 154 -21.06 -8.54 -4.64
CA ASP A 154 -22.52 -8.49 -4.49
C ASP A 154 -23.17 -7.62 -5.59
N ARG A 155 -22.44 -6.65 -6.15
CA ARG A 155 -22.86 -5.86 -7.30
C ARG A 155 -22.70 -6.58 -8.64
N LEU A 156 -21.73 -7.47 -8.76
CA LEU A 156 -21.41 -8.19 -10.01
C LEU A 156 -22.13 -9.52 -10.16
N SER A 157 -22.40 -10.22 -9.06
CA SER A 157 -23.07 -11.52 -9.06
C SER A 157 -24.41 -11.50 -9.82
N PRO A 158 -25.29 -10.49 -9.67
CA PRO A 158 -26.54 -10.45 -10.41
C PRO A 158 -26.35 -10.47 -11.93
N PHE A 159 -25.30 -9.85 -12.46
CA PHE A 159 -25.02 -9.89 -13.90
C PHE A 159 -24.63 -11.29 -14.37
N ALA A 160 -23.86 -12.05 -13.58
CA ALA A 160 -23.55 -13.43 -13.93
C ALA A 160 -24.78 -14.33 -13.91
N ASP A 161 -25.65 -14.18 -12.90
CA ASP A 161 -26.91 -14.92 -12.84
C ASP A 161 -27.80 -14.62 -14.06
N GLU A 162 -27.87 -13.37 -14.47
CA GLU A 162 -28.59 -12.97 -15.68
C GLU A 162 -27.97 -13.52 -16.97
N ILE A 163 -26.63 -13.54 -17.08
CA ILE A 163 -25.92 -14.17 -18.21
C ILE A 163 -26.31 -15.65 -18.32
N PHE A 164 -26.27 -16.39 -17.22
CA PHE A 164 -26.65 -17.81 -17.20
C PHE A 164 -28.13 -18.01 -17.48
N HIS A 165 -28.99 -17.08 -17.06
CA HIS A 165 -30.41 -17.13 -17.38
C HIS A 165 -30.68 -16.93 -18.88
N VAL A 166 -29.99 -15.98 -19.52
CA VAL A 166 -30.10 -15.77 -20.97
C VAL A 166 -29.57 -16.98 -21.74
N ASP A 167 -28.46 -17.58 -21.30
CA ASP A 167 -27.92 -18.81 -21.88
C ASP A 167 -28.90 -19.98 -21.78
N LEU A 168 -29.58 -20.15 -20.65
CA LEU A 168 -30.61 -21.16 -20.50
C LEU A 168 -31.77 -20.93 -21.48
N GLY A 169 -32.19 -19.68 -21.68
CA GLY A 169 -33.19 -19.30 -22.67
C GLY A 169 -32.76 -19.65 -24.10
N LEU A 170 -31.51 -19.37 -24.44
CA LEU A 170 -30.90 -19.75 -25.72
C LEU A 170 -30.86 -21.26 -25.90
N SER A 171 -30.40 -22.00 -24.89
CA SER A 171 -30.31 -23.45 -24.91
C SER A 171 -31.69 -24.10 -25.15
N ASN A 172 -32.73 -23.58 -24.51
CA ASN A 172 -34.11 -24.03 -24.74
C ASN A 172 -34.58 -23.74 -26.18
N ALA A 173 -34.22 -22.59 -26.75
CA ALA A 173 -34.54 -22.25 -28.14
C ALA A 173 -33.80 -23.16 -29.14
N ILE A 174 -32.54 -23.49 -28.87
CA ILE A 174 -31.75 -24.45 -29.66
C ILE A 174 -32.42 -25.82 -29.67
N VAL A 175 -32.75 -26.37 -28.50
CA VAL A 175 -33.41 -27.68 -28.39
C VAL A 175 -34.76 -27.70 -29.12
N ALA A 176 -35.56 -26.64 -28.98
CA ALA A 176 -36.85 -26.55 -29.64
C ALA A 176 -36.73 -26.46 -31.17
N GLU A 177 -35.71 -25.77 -31.69
CA GLU A 177 -35.42 -25.68 -33.12
C GLU A 177 -34.92 -27.03 -33.69
N GLU A 178 -34.13 -27.80 -32.92
CA GLU A 178 -33.74 -29.16 -33.30
C GLU A 178 -34.94 -30.11 -33.40
N GLN A 179 -35.91 -29.97 -32.49
CA GLN A 179 -37.13 -30.79 -32.48
C GLN A 179 -38.13 -30.39 -33.57
N ASN A 180 -38.22 -29.09 -33.89
CA ASN A 180 -39.15 -28.56 -34.89
C ASN A 180 -38.52 -27.39 -35.67
N PRO A 181 -37.74 -27.68 -36.74
CA PRO A 181 -37.00 -26.66 -37.48
C PRO A 181 -37.90 -25.58 -38.09
N GLY A 182 -37.46 -24.32 -37.98
CA GLY A 182 -38.14 -23.13 -38.50
C GLY A 182 -39.25 -22.58 -37.61
N SER A 183 -39.55 -23.23 -36.47
CA SER A 183 -40.62 -22.79 -35.57
C SER A 183 -40.19 -21.77 -34.52
N GLN A 184 -38.88 -21.57 -34.32
CA GLN A 184 -38.36 -20.83 -33.16
C GLN A 184 -37.83 -19.43 -33.44
N ALA A 185 -38.11 -18.85 -34.62
CA ALA A 185 -37.64 -17.51 -34.97
C ALA A 185 -38.01 -16.44 -33.92
N GLU A 186 -39.19 -16.56 -33.29
CA GLU A 186 -39.62 -15.63 -32.24
C GLU A 186 -38.89 -15.85 -30.91
N ALA A 187 -38.57 -17.09 -30.55
CA ALA A 187 -37.78 -17.41 -29.36
C ALA A 187 -36.35 -16.87 -29.47
N PHE A 188 -35.72 -17.00 -30.65
CA PHE A 188 -34.41 -16.41 -30.91
C PHE A 188 -34.45 -14.88 -30.85
N ARG A 189 -35.49 -14.23 -31.39
CA ARG A 189 -35.66 -12.76 -31.29
C ARG A 189 -35.84 -12.29 -29.85
N ALA A 190 -36.63 -13.01 -29.05
CA ALA A 190 -36.83 -12.68 -27.64
C ALA A 190 -35.52 -12.79 -26.86
N SER A 191 -34.78 -13.87 -27.08
CA SER A 191 -33.47 -14.09 -26.46
C SER A 191 -32.45 -13.03 -26.91
N TYR A 192 -32.47 -12.64 -28.19
CA TYR A 192 -31.57 -11.61 -28.73
C TYR A 192 -31.80 -10.27 -28.02
N ARG A 193 -33.06 -9.87 -27.87
CA ARG A 193 -33.41 -8.64 -27.13
C ARG A 193 -32.92 -8.70 -25.69
N ALA A 194 -33.12 -9.83 -25.01
CA ALA A 194 -32.65 -10.02 -23.64
C ALA A 194 -31.12 -9.90 -23.54
N ALA A 195 -30.36 -10.51 -24.47
CA ALA A 195 -28.91 -10.40 -24.52
C ALA A 195 -28.44 -8.96 -24.75
N THR A 196 -29.07 -8.22 -25.68
CA THR A 196 -28.70 -6.83 -25.96
C THR A 196 -29.06 -5.86 -24.82
N ASP A 197 -30.19 -6.09 -24.13
CA ASP A 197 -30.56 -5.32 -22.95
C ASP A 197 -29.59 -5.57 -21.79
N LEU A 198 -29.24 -6.85 -21.59
CA LEU A 198 -28.21 -7.24 -20.63
C LEU A 198 -26.86 -6.60 -20.96
N GLU A 199 -26.43 -6.55 -22.22
CA GLU A 199 -25.18 -5.88 -22.62
C GLU A 199 -25.17 -4.40 -22.21
N LEU A 200 -26.29 -3.69 -22.45
CA LEU A 200 -26.42 -2.28 -22.12
C LEU A 200 -26.35 -2.06 -20.61
N ARG A 201 -27.15 -2.80 -19.84
CA ARG A 201 -27.15 -2.71 -18.37
C ARG A 201 -25.81 -3.12 -17.78
N PHE A 202 -25.17 -4.13 -18.34
CA PHE A 202 -23.84 -4.58 -17.95
C PHE A 202 -22.81 -3.47 -18.11
N ARG A 203 -22.77 -2.82 -19.29
CA ARG A 203 -21.83 -1.72 -19.56
C ARG A 203 -21.99 -0.57 -18.57
N HIS A 204 -23.23 -0.18 -18.27
CA HIS A 204 -23.51 0.86 -17.27
C HIS A 204 -23.13 0.41 -15.86
N GLY A 205 -23.51 -0.81 -15.48
CA GLY A 205 -23.17 -1.37 -14.16
C GLY A 205 -21.67 -1.45 -13.90
N ILE A 206 -20.87 -1.81 -14.92
CA ILE A 206 -19.40 -1.82 -14.82
C ILE A 206 -18.84 -0.39 -14.67
N ALA A 207 -19.37 0.58 -15.42
CA ALA A 207 -18.93 1.97 -15.30
C ALA A 207 -19.21 2.53 -13.88
N ASP A 208 -20.35 2.17 -13.29
CA ASP A 208 -20.75 2.60 -11.95
C ASP A 208 -19.92 1.96 -10.82
N LEU A 209 -19.15 0.90 -11.09
CA LEU A 209 -18.22 0.32 -10.09
C LEU A 209 -17.05 1.24 -9.80
N PHE A 210 -16.68 2.09 -10.75
CA PHE A 210 -15.52 2.98 -10.65
C PHE A 210 -15.94 4.42 -11.03
N PRO A 211 -16.79 5.08 -10.23
CA PRO A 211 -17.22 6.44 -10.53
C PRO A 211 -16.00 7.37 -10.70
N ASP A 212 -16.08 8.24 -11.71
CA ASP A 212 -14.99 9.09 -12.22
C ASP A 212 -14.13 9.68 -11.08
N GLY A 213 -12.89 9.20 -10.99
CA GLY A 213 -11.91 9.59 -9.97
C GLY A 213 -11.17 8.42 -9.30
N ALA A 214 -11.71 7.19 -9.34
CA ALA A 214 -11.00 6.02 -8.81
C ALA A 214 -9.80 5.58 -9.68
N LEU A 215 -9.80 5.97 -10.96
CA LEU A 215 -8.77 5.61 -11.95
C LEU A 215 -7.76 6.73 -12.23
N ASP A 216 -7.87 7.87 -11.56
CA ASP A 216 -6.90 8.95 -11.69
C ASP A 216 -5.78 8.77 -10.65
N PRO A 217 -4.59 8.27 -11.04
CA PRO A 217 -3.47 8.13 -10.12
C PRO A 217 -2.98 9.48 -9.57
N GLU A 218 -3.24 10.59 -10.28
CA GLU A 218 -2.85 11.93 -9.80
C GLU A 218 -3.72 12.39 -8.62
N ARG A 219 -4.99 11.98 -8.59
CA ARG A 219 -5.90 12.28 -7.46
C ARG A 219 -5.62 11.43 -6.23
N ALA A 220 -5.11 10.22 -6.39
CA ALA A 220 -4.66 9.37 -5.28
C ALA A 220 -3.29 9.82 -4.70
N ALA A 221 -2.50 10.55 -5.48
CA ALA A 221 -1.19 11.07 -5.09
C ALA A 221 -1.22 12.50 -4.58
N SER A 222 -2.37 13.20 -4.64
CA SER A 222 -2.51 14.55 -4.07
C SER A 222 -2.83 14.44 -2.57
N PRO A 223 -1.89 14.78 -1.67
CA PRO A 223 -2.21 14.98 -0.28
C PRO A 223 -2.87 16.37 -0.16
N GLU A 224 -4.15 16.46 -0.47
CA GLU A 224 -4.92 17.66 -0.11
C GLU A 224 -5.28 17.57 1.39
N ASP A 225 -4.57 18.42 2.15
CA ASP A 225 -4.83 19.05 3.47
C ASP A 225 -5.00 18.20 4.75
#